data_AF-A0A9D1S773-F1
#
_entry.id   AF-A0A9D1S773-F1
#
_cell.length_a   1.000
_cell.length_b   1.000
_cell.length_c   1.000
_cell.angle_alpha   90.00
_cell.angle_beta   90.00
_cell.angle_gamma   90.00
#
_symmetry.space_group_name_H-M   'P 1'
#
loop_
_entity.id
_entity.type
_entity.pdbx_description
1 polymer ?
#
loop_
_entity_poly.entity_id
_entity_poly.type
_entity_poly.pdbx_seq_one_letter_code
_entity_poly.pdbx_strand_id
1 'polypeptide(L)'
;MFGKVNAERLVKRKKWNDLRHAAERGDKETLIQIAEQCGTVTADEAYNILVNMLENSDVEVRTAAVRALGKMGKETAATHIRRIMMHEENASGEIAEAIHIALSEIKSNSR
;
A
#
# COMPACT_ATOMS: atom_id res chain seq x y z
N MET A 1 -26.72 1.14 -7.75
CA MET A 1 -25.62 0.18 -7.86
C MET A 1 -24.37 0.99 -8.19
N PHE A 2 -23.62 1.42 -7.16
CA PHE A 2 -22.41 2.23 -7.38
C PHE A 2 -21.37 1.33 -8.05
N GLY A 3 -20.94 1.68 -9.27
CA GLY A 3 -19.94 0.90 -10.00
C GLY A 3 -18.65 0.82 -9.18
N LYS A 4 -18.12 -0.39 -8.99
CA LYS A 4 -16.84 -0.63 -8.32
C LYS A 4 -15.79 0.35 -8.84
N VAL A 5 -15.05 0.99 -7.94
CA VAL A 5 -13.97 1.90 -8.32
C VAL A 5 -12.95 1.11 -9.14
N ASN A 6 -12.71 1.55 -10.37
CA ASN A 6 -11.66 0.95 -11.19
C ASN A 6 -10.32 1.64 -10.87
N ALA A 7 -9.60 1.10 -9.88
CA ALA A 7 -8.33 1.64 -9.41
C ALA A 7 -7.28 1.71 -10.52
N GLU A 8 -7.19 0.68 -11.37
CA GLU A 8 -6.26 0.62 -12.50
C GLU A 8 -6.46 1.81 -13.44
N ARG A 9 -7.71 2.09 -13.81
CA ARG A 9 -8.07 3.21 -14.69
C ARG A 9 -7.72 4.55 -14.06
N LEU A 10 -7.91 4.71 -12.75
CA LEU A 10 -7.58 5.95 -12.04
C LEU A 10 -6.06 6.18 -11.99
N VAL A 11 -5.28 5.14 -11.70
CA VAL A 11 -3.81 5.18 -11.73
C VAL A 11 -3.30 5.51 -13.14
N LYS A 12 -3.76 4.79 -14.16
CA LYS A 12 -3.39 5.03 -15.58
C LYS A 12 -3.69 6.45 -16.04
N ARG A 13 -4.80 7.03 -15.59
CA ARG A 13 -5.22 8.40 -15.91
C ARG A 13 -4.68 9.46 -14.94
N LYS A 14 -3.83 9.07 -13.97
CA LYS A 14 -3.27 9.94 -12.93
C LYS A 14 -4.35 10.73 -12.17
N LYS A 15 -5.51 10.10 -11.93
CA LYS A 15 -6.65 10.66 -11.20
C LYS A 15 -6.45 10.47 -9.69
N TRP A 16 -5.37 11.05 -9.17
CA TRP A 16 -4.92 10.82 -7.78
C TRP A 16 -5.92 11.32 -6.74
N ASN A 17 -6.61 12.42 -7.00
CA ASN A 17 -7.65 12.92 -6.10
C ASN A 17 -8.80 11.92 -5.99
N ASP A 18 -9.31 11.42 -7.12
CA ASP A 18 -10.39 10.43 -7.12
C ASP A 18 -9.96 9.13 -6.43
N LEU A 19 -8.71 8.71 -6.66
CA LEU A 19 -8.13 7.53 -6.02
C LEU A 19 -7.98 7.70 -4.50
N ARG A 20 -7.58 8.89 -4.03
CA ARG A 20 -7.50 9.23 -2.60
C ARG A 20 -8.88 9.17 -1.94
N HIS A 21 -9.89 9.82 -2.53
CA HIS A 21 -11.26 9.76 -2.00
C HIS A 21 -11.79 8.32 -1.98
N ALA A 22 -11.40 7.48 -2.95
CA ALA A 22 -11.73 6.06 -2.92
C ALA A 22 -10.98 5.30 -1.82
N ALA A 23 -9.72 5.64 -1.54
CA ALA A 23 -8.91 5.03 -0.49
C ALA A 23 -9.40 5.38 0.94
N GLU A 24 -10.16 6.47 1.11
CA GLU A 24 -10.70 6.89 2.41
C GLU A 24 -12.02 6.20 2.78
N ARG A 25 -12.81 5.77 1.79
CA ARG A 25 -14.18 5.26 2.00
C ARG A 25 -14.47 3.93 1.30
N GLY A 26 -13.48 3.38 0.62
CA GLY A 26 -13.60 2.11 -0.09
C GLY A 26 -13.84 0.95 0.87
N ASP A 27 -14.55 -0.06 0.40
CA ASP A 27 -14.61 -1.35 1.09
C ASP A 27 -13.27 -2.09 0.98
N LYS A 28 -13.10 -3.16 1.75
CA LYS A 28 -11.87 -3.96 1.78
C LYS A 28 -11.37 -4.34 0.39
N GLU A 29 -12.25 -4.81 -0.49
CA GLU A 29 -11.92 -5.21 -1.86
C GLU A 29 -11.38 -4.03 -2.68
N THR A 30 -12.06 -2.88 -2.61
CA THR A 30 -11.65 -1.65 -3.29
C THR A 30 -10.29 -1.17 -2.78
N LEU A 31 -10.08 -1.19 -1.46
CA LEU A 31 -8.83 -0.75 -0.85
C LEU A 31 -7.66 -1.64 -1.29
N ILE A 32 -7.82 -2.96 -1.24
CA ILE A 32 -6.79 -3.90 -1.72
C ILE A 32 -6.43 -3.62 -3.18
N GLN A 33 -7.43 -3.43 -4.06
CA GLN A 33 -7.19 -3.08 -5.46
C GLN A 33 -6.44 -1.74 -5.59
N ILE A 34 -6.78 -0.72 -4.79
CA ILE A 34 -6.05 0.55 -4.80
C ILE A 34 -4.58 0.34 -4.43
N ALA A 35 -4.31 -0.43 -3.37
CA ALA A 35 -2.94 -0.72 -2.96
C ALA A 35 -2.14 -1.43 -4.06
N GLU A 36 -2.70 -2.49 -4.63
CA GLU A 36 -2.07 -3.26 -5.72
C GLU A 36 -1.73 -2.36 -6.91
N GLN A 37 -2.68 -1.53 -7.35
CA GLN A 37 -2.49 -0.66 -8.52
C GLN A 37 -1.48 0.46 -8.24
N CYS A 38 -1.51 1.07 -7.05
CA CYS A 38 -0.51 2.05 -6.62
C CYS A 38 0.91 1.46 -6.61
N GLY A 39 1.07 0.20 -6.20
CA GLY A 39 2.37 -0.49 -6.18
C GLY A 39 2.99 -0.74 -7.56
N THR A 40 2.22 -0.61 -8.64
CA THR A 40 2.72 -0.81 -10.02
C THR A 40 3.37 0.44 -10.63
N VAL A 41 3.32 1.58 -9.94
CA VAL A 41 3.83 2.86 -10.45
C VAL A 41 4.77 3.50 -9.43
N THR A 42 5.67 4.38 -9.89
CA THR A 42 6.66 5.06 -9.04
C THR A 42 6.26 6.48 -8.62
N ALA A 43 4.97 6.82 -8.71
CA ALA A 43 4.45 8.15 -8.42
C ALA A 43 4.46 8.49 -6.92
N ASP A 44 4.71 9.75 -6.57
CA ASP A 44 4.68 10.22 -5.17
C ASP A 44 3.25 10.23 -4.61
N GLU A 45 2.24 10.51 -5.43
CA GLU A 45 0.85 10.44 -5.02
C GLU A 45 0.43 9.01 -4.67
N ALA A 46 0.86 8.02 -5.47
CA ALA A 46 0.63 6.61 -5.20
C ALA A 46 1.33 6.17 -3.91
N TYR A 47 2.58 6.59 -3.72
CA TYR A 47 3.32 6.36 -2.47
C TYR A 47 2.58 6.93 -1.25
N ASN A 48 2.13 8.19 -1.31
CA ASN A 48 1.42 8.83 -0.21
C ASN A 48 0.09 8.15 0.11
N ILE A 49 -0.64 7.67 -0.90
CA ILE A 49 -1.85 6.88 -0.69
C ILE A 49 -1.52 5.59 0.07
N LEU A 50 -0.48 4.86 -0.37
CA LEU A 50 -0.07 3.63 0.29
C LEU A 50 0.39 3.85 1.73
N VAL A 51 1.14 4.92 2.00
CA VAL A 51 1.57 5.28 3.37
C VAL A 51 0.35 5.51 4.26
N ASN A 52 -0.69 6.21 3.79
CA ASN A 52 -1.91 6.40 4.57
C ASN A 52 -2.64 5.08 4.84
N MET A 53 -2.62 4.14 3.89
CA MET A 53 -3.28 2.84 4.04
C MET A 53 -2.61 1.93 5.08
N LEU A 54 -1.37 2.23 5.50
CA LEU A 54 -0.71 1.54 6.60
C LEU A 54 -1.42 1.72 7.95
N GLU A 55 -2.23 2.77 8.09
CA GLU A 55 -3.01 3.07 9.30
C GLU A 55 -4.42 2.48 9.26
N ASN A 56 -4.76 1.70 8.23
CA ASN A 56 -6.07 1.09 8.09
C ASN A 56 -6.32 0.04 9.21
N SER A 57 -7.55 -0.05 9.72
CA SER A 57 -7.91 -1.02 10.76
C SER A 57 -7.88 -2.47 10.28
N ASP A 58 -8.10 -2.70 8.99
CA ASP A 58 -8.11 -4.04 8.37
C ASP A 58 -6.68 -4.50 8.03
N VAL A 59 -6.31 -5.67 8.56
CA VAL A 59 -4.95 -6.23 8.40
C VAL A 59 -4.64 -6.64 6.96
N GLU A 60 -5.63 -7.08 6.19
CA GLU A 60 -5.43 -7.45 4.78
C GLU A 60 -5.13 -6.20 3.95
N VAL A 61 -5.82 -5.08 4.24
CA VAL A 61 -5.55 -3.78 3.60
C VAL A 61 -4.14 -3.29 3.94
N ARG A 62 -3.74 -3.35 5.21
CA ARG A 62 -2.36 -3.00 5.63
C ARG A 62 -1.33 -3.89 4.92
N THR A 63 -1.59 -5.18 4.85
CA THR A 63 -0.71 -6.16 4.19
C THR A 63 -0.54 -5.84 2.69
N ALA A 64 -1.63 -5.53 1.99
CA ALA A 64 -1.60 -5.13 0.59
C ALA A 64 -0.76 -3.84 0.39
N ALA A 65 -0.92 -2.85 1.28
CA ALA A 65 -0.16 -1.62 1.24
C ALA A 65 1.35 -1.83 1.50
N VAL A 66 1.72 -2.68 2.47
CA VAL A 66 3.13 -3.06 2.73
C VAL A 66 3.76 -3.72 1.51
N ARG A 67 3.08 -4.71 0.91
CA ARG A 67 3.56 -5.40 -0.31
C ARG A 67 3.75 -4.40 -1.46
N ALA A 68 2.79 -3.49 -1.65
CA ALA A 68 2.87 -2.48 -2.69
C ALA A 68 4.05 -1.51 -2.50
N LEU A 69 4.28 -1.06 -1.26
CA LEU A 69 5.42 -0.21 -0.91
C LEU A 69 6.77 -0.92 -1.11
N GLY A 70 6.85 -2.22 -0.81
CA GLY A 70 8.01 -3.07 -1.11
C GLY A 70 8.36 -3.07 -2.60
N LYS A 71 7.36 -3.35 -3.44
CA LYS A 71 7.48 -3.35 -4.91
C LYS A 71 7.91 -2.00 -5.48
N MET A 72 7.44 -0.89 -4.89
CA MET A 72 7.88 0.45 -5.31
C MET A 72 9.37 0.68 -5.05
N GLY A 73 9.97 0.00 -4.08
CA GLY A 73 11.42 0.05 -3.83
C GLY A 73 11.94 1.38 -3.29
N LYS A 74 11.06 2.32 -2.88
CA LYS A 74 11.49 3.61 -2.32
C LYS A 74 12.12 3.37 -0.95
N GLU A 75 13.34 3.85 -0.75
CA GLU A 75 14.05 3.70 0.54
C GLU A 75 13.26 4.29 1.71
N THR A 76 12.55 5.39 1.49
CA THR A 76 11.67 6.01 2.50
C THR A 76 10.54 5.08 2.96
N ALA A 77 10.10 4.13 2.14
CA ALA A 77 9.10 3.13 2.52
C ALA A 77 9.59 2.25 3.68
N ALA A 78 10.89 1.95 3.74
CA ALA A 78 11.45 1.07 4.78
C ALA A 78 11.22 1.64 6.18
N THR A 79 11.30 2.98 6.34
CA THR A 79 11.02 3.66 7.61
C THR A 79 9.56 3.49 8.03
N HIS A 80 8.61 3.66 7.11
CA HIS A 80 7.18 3.49 7.41
C HIS A 80 6.84 2.03 7.72
N ILE A 81 7.36 1.08 6.94
CA ILE A 81 7.13 -0.36 7.14
C ILE A 81 7.67 -0.83 8.50
N ARG A 82 8.88 -0.39 8.89
CA ARG A 82 9.45 -0.71 10.22
C ARG A 82 8.60 -0.16 11.36
N ARG A 83 7.98 1.00 11.17
CA ARG A 83 7.09 1.59 12.18
C ARG A 83 5.87 0.71 12.45
N ILE A 84 5.28 0.08 11.42
CA ILE A 84 4.17 -0.87 11.62
C ILE A 84 4.62 -2.04 12.50
N MET A 85 5.77 -2.63 12.18
CA MET A 85 6.32 -3.77 12.94
C MET A 85 6.49 -3.45 14.43
N MET A 86 6.83 -2.21 14.78
CA MET A 86 7.00 -1.79 16.19
C MET A 86 5.67 -1.55 16.92
N HIS A 87 4.60 -1.19 16.21
CA HIS A 87 3.29 -0.91 16.81
C HIS A 87 2.35 -2.12 16.83
N GLU A 88 2.63 -3.13 16.03
CA GLU A 88 1.96 -4.44 16.12
C GLU A 88 2.79 -5.37 17.00
N GLU A 89 2.61 -5.28 18.31
CA GLU A 89 3.29 -6.09 19.34
C GLU A 89 3.09 -7.61 19.14
N ASN A 90 2.13 -8.00 18.27
CA ASN A 90 1.86 -9.37 17.84
C ASN A 90 1.73 -9.48 16.30
N ALA A 91 2.50 -8.71 15.52
CA ALA A 91 2.60 -8.90 14.06
C ALA A 91 2.98 -10.36 13.76
N SER A 92 1.96 -11.18 13.55
CA SER A 92 2.05 -12.62 13.34
C SER A 92 1.11 -12.97 12.20
N GLY A 93 1.50 -13.94 11.39
CA GLY A 93 0.81 -14.25 10.15
C GLY A 93 1.24 -13.39 8.97
N GLU A 94 0.29 -13.09 8.08
CA GLU A 94 0.57 -12.62 6.71
C GLU A 94 1.27 -11.25 6.64
N ILE A 95 0.94 -10.33 7.55
CA ILE A 95 1.53 -8.98 7.55
C ILE A 95 3.02 -8.99 7.92
N ALA A 96 3.44 -9.87 8.84
CA ALA A 96 4.84 -10.00 9.23
C ALA A 96 5.71 -10.53 8.07
N GLU A 97 5.20 -11.52 7.34
CA GLU A 97 5.85 -12.02 6.12
C GLU A 97 5.92 -10.92 5.05
N ALA A 98 4.84 -10.18 4.83
CA ALA A 98 4.81 -9.06 3.90
C ALA A 98 5.83 -7.97 4.27
N ILE A 99 5.99 -7.65 5.56
CA ILE A 99 7.00 -6.71 6.06
C ILE A 99 8.42 -7.19 5.69
N HIS A 100 8.74 -8.46 5.97
CA HIS A 100 10.05 -9.01 5.65
C HIS A 100 10.35 -9.00 4.14
N ILE A 101 9.38 -9.42 3.32
CA ILE A 101 9.50 -9.39 1.85
C ILE A 101 9.73 -7.96 1.36
N ALA A 102 8.88 -7.02 1.79
CA ALA A 102 8.94 -5.63 1.34
C ALA A 102 10.28 -4.97 1.71
N LEU A 103 10.80 -5.20 2.91
CA LEU A 103 12.11 -4.68 3.32
C LEU A 103 13.26 -5.31 2.52
N SER A 104 13.13 -6.58 2.13
CA SER A 104 14.10 -7.26 1.25
C SER A 104 14.09 -6.66 -0.16
N GLU A 105 12.91 -6.45 -0.74
CA GLU A 105 12.72 -5.83 -2.07
C GLU A 105 13.31 -4.42 -2.11
N ILE A 106 13.02 -3.59 -1.09
CA ILE A 106 13.58 -2.23 -1.00
C ILE A 106 15.11 -2.27 -0.95
N LYS A 107 15.69 -3.14 -0.12
CA LYS A 107 17.14 -3.29 -0.01
C LYS A 107 17.78 -3.79 -1.31
N SER A 108 17.07 -4.63 -2.07
CA SER A 108 17.56 -5.11 -3.36
C SER A 108 17.53 -4.00 -4.42
N ASN A 109 16.52 -3.12 -4.38
CA ASN A 109 16.36 -2.01 -5.32
C ASN A 109 17.25 -0.79 -5.00
N SER A 110 17.82 -0.73 -3.80
CA SER A 110 18.73 0.34 -3.37
C SER A 110 20.22 0.03 -3.65
N ARG A 111 20.53 -1.02 -4.41
CA ARG A 111 21.89 -1.44 -4.77
C ARG A 111 22.16 -1.23 -6.25
#